data_AF-B9KFQ4-F1
#
_entry.id   AF-B9KFQ4-F1
#
_cell.length_a   1.000
_cell.length_b   1.000
_cell.length_c   1.000
_cell.angle_alpha   90.00
_cell.angle_beta   90.00
_cell.angle_gamma   90.00
#
_symmetry.space_group_name_H-M   'P 1'
#
loop_
_entity.id
_entity.type
_entity.pdbx_description
1 polymer ?
#
loop_
_entity_poly.entity_id
_entity_poly.type
_entity_poly.pdbx_seq_one_letter_code
_entity_poly.pdbx_strand_id
1 'polypeptide(L)'
;MNKRSLHYLKAFGYEYFDEQKQIRHFNLSFKELNERVKTCNLCHFSKLRKYSLIEKEAKNAKILIYQAFVDKEENESGKFFASKNKQEFLRLCKELLNLKEDEIYFSYMFKCFSNFKIDDQALKLCLPYFYNELDFIKAKIILCLGQEAFASLGFENFQKYKGQCMRFNNALLLPSYDLNFLSKNPSFYTEFMEDIKKIKGYL
;
A
#
# COMPACT_ATOMS: atom_id res chain seq x y z
N MET A 1 28.99 -2.58 5.40
CA MET A 1 28.91 -2.30 6.84
C MET A 1 29.39 -3.53 7.62
N ASN A 2 30.12 -3.38 8.73
CA ASN A 2 30.69 -4.51 9.48
C ASN A 2 29.61 -5.18 10.37
N LYS A 3 29.60 -6.51 10.50
CA LYS A 3 28.66 -7.25 11.38
C LYS A 3 28.70 -6.76 12.83
N ARG A 4 29.88 -6.35 13.32
CA ARG A 4 30.03 -5.85 14.70
C ARG A 4 29.29 -4.54 14.93
N SER A 5 29.33 -3.61 13.98
CA SER A 5 28.55 -2.36 14.03
C SER A 5 27.03 -2.60 13.99
N LEU A 6 26.58 -3.64 13.29
CA LEU A 6 25.17 -4.02 13.26
C LEU A 6 24.67 -4.52 14.64
N HIS A 7 25.49 -5.32 15.33
CA HIS A 7 25.13 -5.75 16.68
C HIS A 7 25.05 -4.59 17.68
N TYR A 8 25.93 -3.60 17.56
CA TYR A 8 25.90 -2.42 18.42
C TYR A 8 24.64 -1.59 18.21
N LEU A 9 24.24 -1.27 16.96
CA LEU A 9 23.01 -0.47 16.82
C LEU A 9 21.77 -1.30 17.21
N LYS A 10 21.77 -2.63 17.02
CA LYS A 10 20.70 -3.48 17.60
C LYS A 10 20.61 -3.33 19.12
N ALA A 11 21.75 -3.33 19.81
CA ALA A 11 21.82 -3.16 21.26
C ALA A 11 21.40 -1.74 21.71
N PHE A 12 21.62 -0.72 20.88
CA PHE A 12 21.10 0.63 21.08
C PHE A 12 19.62 0.81 20.70
N GLY A 13 18.92 -0.29 20.37
CA GLY A 13 17.49 -0.28 20.09
C GLY A 13 17.10 0.01 18.64
N TYR A 14 18.07 0.03 17.71
CA TYR A 14 17.77 0.11 16.28
C TYR A 14 17.26 -1.25 15.79
N GLU A 15 16.06 -1.27 15.23
CA GLU A 15 15.54 -2.43 14.50
C GLU A 15 16.01 -2.36 13.04
N TYR A 16 16.52 -3.48 12.54
CA TYR A 16 16.93 -3.63 11.16
C TYR A 16 15.83 -4.33 10.38
N PHE A 17 15.51 -3.78 9.21
CA PHE A 17 14.70 -4.46 8.22
C PHE A 17 15.64 -5.19 7.26
N ASP A 18 15.29 -6.42 6.92
CA ASP A 18 16.06 -7.21 5.97
C ASP A 18 15.91 -6.57 4.58
N GLU A 19 16.89 -5.76 4.21
CA GLU A 19 16.88 -5.08 2.93
C GLU A 19 17.12 -6.13 1.83
N GLN A 20 16.14 -6.22 0.93
CA GLN A 20 16.19 -6.94 -0.36
C GLN A 20 15.76 -8.42 -0.32
N LYS A 21 14.45 -8.65 -0.25
CA LYS A 21 13.89 -9.61 -1.22
C LYS A 21 14.32 -9.11 -2.60
N GLN A 22 14.87 -9.96 -3.47
CA GLN A 22 15.15 -9.62 -4.87
C GLN A 22 13.82 -9.27 -5.56
N ILE A 23 13.39 -8.03 -5.40
CA ILE A 23 12.16 -7.50 -5.99
C ILE A 23 12.44 -7.40 -7.48
N ARG A 24 11.65 -8.13 -8.27
CA ARG A 24 11.77 -8.09 -9.72
C ARG A 24 11.27 -6.75 -10.23
N HIS A 25 12.20 -5.87 -10.58
CA HIS A 25 11.90 -4.68 -11.36
C HIS A 25 11.78 -5.08 -12.83
N PHE A 26 10.69 -4.67 -13.46
CA PHE A 26 10.49 -4.89 -14.88
C PHE A 26 10.96 -3.64 -15.63
N ASN A 27 11.83 -3.80 -16.62
CA ASN A 27 12.17 -2.71 -17.53
C ASN A 27 11.03 -2.54 -18.55
N LEU A 28 9.99 -1.81 -18.15
CA LEU A 28 8.76 -1.60 -18.89
C LEU A 28 8.33 -0.14 -18.82
N SER A 29 7.40 0.25 -19.68
CA SER A 29 6.54 1.42 -19.48
C SER A 29 5.40 1.10 -18.50
N PHE A 30 4.78 2.14 -17.93
CA PHE A 30 3.62 1.96 -17.07
C PHE A 30 2.44 1.29 -17.80
N LYS A 31 2.27 1.58 -19.09
CA LYS A 31 1.24 0.94 -19.92
C LYS A 31 1.45 -0.57 -20.03
N GLU A 32 2.69 -1.03 -20.22
CA GLU A 32 3.01 -2.46 -20.25
C GLU A 32 2.86 -3.11 -18.87
N LEU A 33 3.21 -2.41 -17.79
CA LEU A 33 2.93 -2.87 -16.43
C LEU A 33 1.43 -3.10 -16.22
N ASN A 34 0.61 -2.14 -16.66
CA ASN A 34 -0.84 -2.21 -16.58
C ASN A 34 -1.40 -3.42 -17.34
N GLU A 35 -0.98 -3.63 -18.59
CA GLU A 35 -1.41 -4.77 -19.39
C GLU A 35 -0.96 -6.11 -18.79
N ARG A 36 0.26 -6.17 -18.22
CA ARG A 36 0.72 -7.37 -17.49
C ARG A 36 -0.15 -7.67 -16.28
N VAL A 37 -0.56 -6.67 -15.50
CA VAL A 37 -1.42 -6.88 -14.32
C VAL A 37 -2.82 -7.35 -14.73
N LYS A 38 -3.40 -6.78 -15.79
CA LYS A 38 -4.72 -7.18 -16.31
C LYS A 38 -4.75 -8.62 -16.82
N THR A 39 -3.66 -9.08 -17.45
CA THR A 39 -3.57 -10.42 -18.07
C THR A 39 -2.87 -11.46 -17.20
N CYS A 40 -2.38 -11.07 -16.01
CA CYS A 40 -1.57 -11.93 -15.13
C CYS A 40 -2.29 -13.20 -14.70
N ASN A 41 -1.67 -14.37 -14.88
CA ASN A 41 -2.19 -15.66 -14.41
C ASN A 41 -1.20 -16.41 -13.51
N LEU A 42 -0.29 -15.69 -12.86
CA LEU A 42 0.82 -16.29 -12.10
C LEU A 42 0.38 -16.98 -10.79
N CYS A 43 -0.79 -16.65 -10.24
CA CYS A 43 -1.30 -17.25 -9.00
C CYS A 43 -2.79 -17.60 -9.09
N HIS A 44 -3.29 -18.36 -8.13
CA HIS A 44 -4.65 -18.90 -8.15
C HIS A 44 -5.76 -17.82 -8.01
N PHE A 45 -5.45 -16.64 -7.47
CA PHE A 45 -6.43 -15.53 -7.37
C PHE A 45 -6.86 -14.98 -8.74
N SER A 46 -6.12 -15.29 -9.82
CA SER A 46 -6.56 -14.97 -11.18
C SER A 46 -7.89 -15.62 -11.56
N LYS A 47 -8.23 -16.74 -10.92
CA LYS A 47 -9.49 -17.48 -11.13
C LYS A 47 -10.66 -16.88 -10.35
N LEU A 48 -10.39 -16.05 -9.33
CA LEU A 48 -11.41 -15.45 -8.46
C LEU A 48 -11.76 -14.02 -8.88
N ARG A 49 -10.83 -13.31 -9.52
CA ARG A 49 -11.06 -11.93 -9.94
C ARG A 49 -12.07 -11.86 -11.10
N LYS A 50 -12.84 -10.78 -11.16
CA LYS A 50 -13.44 -10.32 -12.41
C LYS A 50 -12.57 -9.26 -13.07
N TYR A 51 -11.96 -8.38 -12.27
CA TYR A 51 -10.98 -7.39 -12.72
C TYR A 51 -9.73 -7.42 -11.85
N SER A 52 -8.56 -7.23 -12.46
CA SER A 52 -7.35 -6.84 -11.74
C SER A 52 -7.38 -5.33 -11.53
N LEU A 53 -7.07 -4.86 -10.33
CA LEU A 53 -7.00 -3.44 -10.02
C LEU A 53 -5.58 -2.90 -10.16
N ILE A 54 -5.43 -1.95 -11.08
CA ILE A 54 -4.28 -1.08 -11.25
C ILE A 54 -4.77 0.24 -11.87
N GLU A 55 -4.15 1.36 -11.51
CA GLU A 55 -4.46 2.66 -12.09
C GLU A 55 -4.19 2.68 -13.60
N LYS A 56 -5.01 3.42 -14.35
CA LYS A 56 -4.93 3.43 -15.82
C LYS A 56 -3.62 4.02 -16.33
N GLU A 57 -3.10 5.02 -15.63
CA GLU A 57 -1.91 5.78 -16.00
C GLU A 57 -1.08 6.09 -14.76
N ALA A 58 0.22 6.33 -14.98
CA ALA A 58 1.09 6.85 -13.94
C ALA A 58 0.65 8.28 -13.61
N LYS A 59 0.43 8.56 -12.32
CA LYS A 59 0.11 9.89 -11.82
C LYS A 59 1.33 10.49 -11.15
N ASN A 60 1.51 11.80 -11.22
CA ASN A 60 2.47 12.51 -10.37
C ASN A 60 1.89 12.68 -8.96
N ALA A 61 1.70 11.57 -8.26
CA ALA A 61 1.00 11.55 -6.99
C ALA A 61 1.93 11.98 -5.85
N LYS A 62 1.40 12.80 -4.96
CA LYS A 62 2.08 13.22 -3.74
C LYS A 62 2.00 12.14 -2.66
N ILE A 63 0.86 11.45 -2.62
CA ILE A 63 0.55 10.36 -1.70
C ILE A 63 0.21 9.10 -2.49
N LEU A 64 0.80 7.98 -2.07
CA LEU A 64 0.36 6.65 -2.45
C LEU A 64 -0.38 6.02 -1.27
N ILE A 65 -1.59 5.54 -1.49
CA ILE A 65 -2.34 4.79 -0.49
C ILE A 65 -2.23 3.31 -0.83
N TYR A 66 -1.75 2.52 0.13
CA TYR A 66 -1.47 1.10 -0.03
C TYR A 66 -2.34 0.26 0.90
N GLN A 67 -3.09 -0.68 0.34
CA GLN A 67 -3.97 -1.60 1.09
C GLN A 67 -3.67 -3.06 0.77
N ALA A 68 -4.13 -3.97 1.63
CA ALA A 68 -3.90 -5.39 1.41
C ALA A 68 -4.84 -5.99 0.34
N PHE A 69 -6.13 -5.67 0.39
CA PHE A 69 -7.15 -6.45 -0.32
C PHE A 69 -8.08 -5.58 -1.18
N VAL A 70 -8.30 -6.04 -2.41
CA VAL A 70 -9.39 -5.60 -3.28
C VAL A 70 -10.71 -6.10 -2.68
N ASP A 71 -11.70 -5.23 -2.54
CA ASP A 71 -13.01 -5.62 -2.02
C ASP A 71 -13.92 -6.22 -3.13
N LYS A 72 -15.08 -6.75 -2.73
CA LYS A 72 -16.00 -7.39 -3.68
C LYS A 72 -16.56 -6.38 -4.69
N GLU A 73 -16.90 -5.17 -4.26
CA GLU A 73 -17.54 -4.15 -5.12
C GLU A 73 -16.55 -3.62 -6.17
N GLU A 74 -15.29 -3.47 -5.78
CA GLU A 74 -14.17 -3.15 -6.65
C GLU A 74 -13.86 -4.29 -7.62
N ASN A 75 -13.87 -5.54 -7.14
CA ASN A 75 -13.72 -6.70 -7.99
C ASN A 75 -14.82 -6.78 -9.04
N GLU A 76 -16.06 -6.45 -8.69
CA GLU A 76 -17.23 -6.49 -9.58
C GLU A 76 -17.23 -5.33 -10.59
N SER A 77 -16.79 -4.14 -10.17
CA SER A 77 -16.84 -2.92 -11.00
C SER A 77 -15.55 -2.64 -11.79
N GLY A 78 -14.41 -3.19 -11.35
CA GLY A 78 -13.09 -2.87 -11.90
C GLY A 78 -12.61 -1.45 -11.59
N LYS A 79 -13.23 -0.77 -10.62
CA LYS A 79 -12.92 0.61 -10.24
C LYS A 79 -12.42 0.65 -8.80
N PHE A 80 -11.42 1.48 -8.53
CA PHE A 80 -11.03 1.82 -7.17
C PHE A 80 -12.13 2.59 -6.45
N PHE A 81 -12.18 2.45 -5.13
CA PHE A 81 -13.15 3.15 -4.29
C PHE A 81 -14.61 2.91 -4.73
N ALA A 82 -14.94 1.68 -5.12
CA ALA A 82 -16.29 1.33 -5.51
C ALA A 82 -17.29 1.42 -4.34
N SER A 83 -16.81 1.17 -3.11
CA SER A 83 -17.63 1.22 -1.90
C SER A 83 -17.80 2.64 -1.35
N LYS A 84 -18.97 2.91 -0.77
CA LYS A 84 -19.29 4.21 -0.16
C LYS A 84 -18.26 4.63 0.88
N ASN A 85 -17.81 3.70 1.72
CA ASN A 85 -16.81 3.95 2.76
C ASN A 85 -15.46 4.37 2.16
N LYS A 86 -15.06 3.76 1.05
CA LYS A 86 -13.82 4.12 0.33
C LYS A 86 -13.93 5.47 -0.37
N GLN A 87 -15.11 5.81 -0.91
CA GLN A 87 -15.37 7.14 -1.49
C GLN A 87 -15.31 8.25 -0.43
N GLU A 88 -15.90 8.00 0.73
CA GLU A 88 -15.83 8.92 1.87
C GLU A 88 -14.40 9.10 2.36
N PHE A 89 -13.63 8.01 2.48
CA PHE A 89 -12.21 8.07 2.79
C PHE A 89 -11.41 8.90 1.77
N LEU A 90 -11.66 8.72 0.46
CA LEU A 90 -11.00 9.51 -0.59
C LEU A 90 -11.33 10.99 -0.45
N ARG A 91 -12.61 11.32 -0.26
CA ARG A 91 -13.08 12.70 -0.04
C ARG A 91 -12.37 13.31 1.17
N LEU A 92 -12.29 12.57 2.27
CA LEU A 92 -11.65 12.99 3.49
C LEU A 92 -10.15 13.24 3.32
N CYS A 93 -9.44 12.37 2.59
CA CYS A 93 -8.03 12.59 2.28
C CYS A 93 -7.84 13.89 1.48
N LYS A 94 -8.68 14.13 0.47
CA LYS A 94 -8.65 15.35 -0.34
C LYS A 94 -8.88 16.60 0.52
N GLU A 95 -9.88 16.57 1.40
CA GLU A 95 -10.23 17.70 2.27
C GLU A 95 -9.13 17.99 3.32
N LEU A 96 -8.66 16.97 4.05
CA LEU A 96 -7.67 17.17 5.10
C LEU A 96 -6.29 17.57 4.58
N LEU A 97 -5.88 17.01 3.44
CA LEU A 97 -4.56 17.22 2.86
C LEU A 97 -4.55 18.34 1.82
N ASN A 98 -5.71 18.90 1.47
CA ASN A 98 -5.88 19.86 0.38
C ASN A 98 -5.26 19.36 -0.93
N LEU A 99 -5.60 18.11 -1.29
CA LEU A 99 -5.09 17.43 -2.47
C LEU A 99 -6.19 17.23 -3.51
N LYS A 100 -5.80 17.28 -4.78
CA LYS A 100 -6.62 16.82 -5.88
C LYS A 100 -6.56 15.30 -6.00
N GLU A 101 -7.50 14.72 -6.74
CA GLU A 101 -7.60 13.27 -6.90
C GLU A 101 -6.47 12.67 -7.74
N ASP A 102 -5.94 13.43 -8.71
CA ASP A 102 -4.76 13.08 -9.50
C ASP A 102 -3.46 13.11 -8.69
N GLU A 103 -3.46 13.77 -7.53
CA GLU A 103 -2.33 13.79 -6.59
C GLU A 103 -2.35 12.61 -5.60
N ILE A 104 -3.37 11.76 -5.68
CA ILE A 104 -3.54 10.56 -4.87
C ILE A 104 -3.45 9.33 -5.79
N TYR A 105 -2.48 8.47 -5.54
CA TYR A 105 -2.37 7.18 -6.20
C TYR A 105 -2.81 6.09 -5.24
N PHE A 106 -3.53 5.09 -5.72
CA PHE A 106 -4.03 4.02 -4.86
C PHE A 106 -3.63 2.67 -5.41
N SER A 107 -3.18 1.78 -4.53
CA SER A 107 -2.61 0.50 -4.91
C SER A 107 -2.83 -0.57 -3.85
N TYR A 108 -2.73 -1.83 -4.28
CA TYR A 108 -2.95 -3.00 -3.43
C TYR A 108 -1.76 -3.94 -3.37
N MET A 109 -1.62 -4.65 -2.25
CA MET A 109 -0.74 -5.80 -2.08
C MET A 109 -1.11 -6.91 -3.07
N PHE A 110 -2.40 -7.27 -3.13
CA PHE A 110 -2.95 -8.13 -4.16
C PHE A 110 -3.74 -7.33 -5.20
N LYS A 111 -3.33 -7.39 -6.46
CA LYS A 111 -4.07 -6.76 -7.58
C LYS A 111 -5.37 -7.48 -7.92
N CYS A 112 -5.56 -8.69 -7.42
CA CYS A 112 -6.72 -9.55 -7.66
C CYS A 112 -7.55 -9.68 -6.39
N PHE A 113 -8.84 -9.96 -6.55
CA PHE A 113 -9.69 -10.34 -5.42
C PHE A 113 -9.23 -11.67 -4.80
N SER A 114 -8.91 -11.65 -3.51
CA SER A 114 -8.50 -12.84 -2.75
C SER A 114 -9.55 -13.30 -1.72
N ASN A 115 -10.69 -12.59 -1.62
CA ASN A 115 -11.66 -12.76 -0.54
C ASN A 115 -10.99 -12.73 0.85
N PHE A 116 -10.08 -11.78 1.06
CA PHE A 116 -9.31 -11.60 2.29
C PHE A 116 -8.41 -12.78 2.69
N LYS A 117 -8.20 -13.75 1.79
CA LYS A 117 -7.22 -14.82 1.99
C LYS A 117 -5.81 -14.31 1.73
N ILE A 118 -4.88 -14.77 2.56
CA ILE A 118 -3.45 -14.52 2.42
C ILE A 118 -2.80 -15.81 1.91
N ASP A 119 -1.98 -15.66 0.89
CA ASP A 119 -1.18 -16.75 0.33
C ASP A 119 0.22 -16.20 0.02
N ASP A 120 1.24 -16.77 0.67
CA ASP A 120 2.61 -16.29 0.58
C ASP A 120 3.20 -16.43 -0.83
N GLN A 121 2.78 -17.45 -1.59
CA GLN A 121 3.25 -17.66 -2.94
C GLN A 121 2.65 -16.60 -3.87
N ALA A 122 1.34 -16.37 -3.77
CA ALA A 122 0.65 -15.30 -4.47
C ALA A 122 1.25 -13.94 -4.11
N LEU A 123 1.60 -13.72 -2.83
CA LEU A 123 2.20 -12.48 -2.38
C LEU A 123 3.57 -12.26 -3.03
N LYS A 124 4.44 -13.27 -2.99
CA LYS A 124 5.76 -13.22 -3.66
C LYS A 124 5.67 -12.92 -5.15
N LEU A 125 4.60 -13.38 -5.81
CA LEU A 125 4.37 -13.17 -7.24
C LEU A 125 3.73 -11.80 -7.57
N CYS A 126 2.87 -11.28 -6.68
CA CYS A 126 2.10 -10.06 -6.93
C CYS A 126 2.80 -8.79 -6.44
N LEU A 127 3.53 -8.87 -5.33
CA LEU A 127 4.22 -7.74 -4.71
C LEU A 127 5.22 -7.02 -5.65
N PRO A 128 5.92 -7.70 -6.58
CA PRO A 128 6.74 -7.00 -7.58
C PRO A 128 5.95 -5.96 -8.38
N TYR A 129 4.68 -6.16 -8.70
CA TYR A 129 3.88 -5.15 -9.39
C TYR A 129 3.74 -3.86 -8.59
N PHE A 130 3.53 -3.95 -7.27
CA PHE A 130 3.47 -2.79 -6.39
C PHE A 130 4.78 -2.01 -6.36
N TYR A 131 5.92 -2.71 -6.26
CA TYR A 131 7.22 -2.02 -6.27
C TYR A 131 7.51 -1.34 -7.62
N ASN A 132 7.07 -1.93 -8.73
CA ASN A 132 7.17 -1.25 -10.03
C ASN A 132 6.28 0.00 -10.07
N GLU A 133 5.05 -0.04 -9.53
CA GLU A 133 4.23 1.17 -9.39
C GLU A 133 4.93 2.23 -8.52
N LEU A 134 5.54 1.83 -7.41
CA LEU A 134 6.27 2.74 -6.53
C LEU A 134 7.39 3.49 -7.28
N ASP A 135 8.11 2.80 -8.16
CA ASP A 135 9.17 3.39 -8.99
C ASP A 135 8.65 4.40 -10.02
N PHE A 136 7.46 4.15 -10.60
CA PHE A 136 6.82 5.07 -11.54
C PHE A 136 6.25 6.30 -10.85
N ILE A 137 5.57 6.10 -9.71
CA ILE A 137 4.79 7.14 -9.06
C ILE A 137 5.68 8.07 -8.23
N LYS A 138 6.75 7.54 -7.62
CA LYS A 138 7.70 8.31 -6.78
C LYS A 138 7.01 9.22 -5.76
N ALA A 139 5.95 8.71 -5.13
CA ALA A 139 5.19 9.47 -4.13
C ALA A 139 6.10 9.88 -2.96
N LYS A 140 5.85 11.06 -2.39
CA LYS A 140 6.57 11.55 -1.22
C LYS A 140 6.27 10.70 0.02
N ILE A 141 5.02 10.26 0.15
CA ILE A 141 4.53 9.50 1.29
C ILE A 141 3.62 8.35 0.86
N ILE A 142 3.73 7.24 1.56
CA ILE A 142 2.90 6.06 1.44
C ILE A 142 2.04 5.94 2.70
N LEU A 143 0.73 6.07 2.58
CA LEU A 143 -0.21 5.73 3.63
C LEU A 143 -0.53 4.23 3.54
N CYS A 144 0.04 3.45 4.43
CA CYS A 144 -0.10 1.99 4.46
C CYS A 144 -1.21 1.59 5.42
N LEU A 145 -2.29 1.03 4.90
CA LEU A 145 -3.50 0.76 5.65
C LEU A 145 -3.61 -0.72 6.00
N GLY A 146 -3.55 -1.01 7.30
CA GLY A 146 -3.70 -2.34 7.87
C GLY A 146 -2.39 -3.09 8.09
N GLN A 147 -2.45 -4.05 9.03
CA GLN A 147 -1.31 -4.89 9.41
C GLN A 147 -0.80 -5.76 8.26
N GLU A 148 -1.71 -6.32 7.45
CA GLU A 148 -1.31 -7.20 6.33
C GLU A 148 -0.55 -6.44 5.25
N ALA A 149 -0.99 -5.23 4.92
CA ALA A 149 -0.28 -4.35 3.99
C ALA A 149 1.11 -4.02 4.56
N PHE A 150 1.19 -3.67 5.84
CA PHE A 150 2.46 -3.34 6.49
C PHE A 150 3.44 -4.53 6.51
N ALA A 151 2.95 -5.71 6.90
CA ALA A 151 3.75 -6.94 6.92
C ALA A 151 4.23 -7.35 5.53
N SER A 152 3.43 -7.10 4.48
CA SER A 152 3.82 -7.41 3.10
C SER A 152 5.06 -6.67 2.63
N LEU A 153 5.31 -5.48 3.19
CA LEU A 153 6.49 -4.65 2.90
C LEU A 153 7.72 -5.07 3.72
N GLY A 154 7.62 -6.12 4.55
CA GLY A 154 8.72 -6.66 5.35
C GLY A 154 8.83 -6.07 6.75
N PHE A 155 7.82 -5.35 7.22
CA PHE A 155 7.81 -4.81 8.58
C PHE A 155 7.11 -5.75 9.57
N GLU A 156 7.55 -5.70 10.82
CA GLU A 156 6.94 -6.42 11.94
C GLU A 156 6.38 -5.42 12.98
N ASN A 157 5.65 -5.92 13.98
CA ASN A 157 5.16 -5.10 15.10
C ASN A 157 4.29 -3.90 14.69
N PHE A 158 3.26 -4.12 13.85
CA PHE A 158 2.35 -3.06 13.37
C PHE A 158 1.84 -2.12 14.48
N GLN A 159 1.47 -2.65 15.65
CA GLN A 159 0.97 -1.84 16.77
C GLN A 159 2.00 -0.84 17.32
N LYS A 160 3.29 -1.18 17.29
CA LYS A 160 4.38 -0.30 17.71
C LYS A 160 4.53 0.88 16.76
N TYR A 161 4.33 0.64 15.46
CA TYR A 161 4.66 1.58 14.40
C TYR A 161 3.46 2.38 13.87
N LYS A 162 2.24 1.89 14.08
CA LYS A 162 1.00 2.56 13.68
C LYS A 162 1.00 4.03 14.13
N GLY A 163 0.75 4.94 13.21
CA GLY A 163 0.71 6.37 13.44
C GLY A 163 2.07 7.08 13.49
N GLN A 164 3.17 6.37 13.27
CA GLN A 164 4.52 6.93 13.20
C GLN A 164 5.04 6.95 11.76
N CYS A 165 5.51 8.11 11.29
CA CYS A 165 6.16 8.19 9.99
C CYS A 165 7.56 7.58 10.05
N MET A 166 7.90 6.72 9.09
CA MET A 166 9.21 6.10 8.96
C MET A 166 9.72 6.20 7.52
N ARG A 167 11.02 5.97 7.32
CA ARG A 167 11.62 5.95 5.98
C ARG A 167 11.34 4.59 5.31
N PHE A 168 10.91 4.61 4.05
CA PHE A 168 10.77 3.40 3.24
C PHE A 168 11.14 3.69 1.79
N ASN A 169 12.22 3.06 1.30
CA ASN A 169 12.84 3.36 0.01
C ASN A 169 13.05 4.88 -0.15
N ASN A 170 12.50 5.46 -1.22
CA ASN A 170 12.55 6.88 -1.52
C ASN A 170 11.34 7.68 -1.01
N ALA A 171 10.41 7.06 -0.28
CA ALA A 171 9.26 7.70 0.34
C ALA A 171 9.31 7.70 1.89
N LEU A 172 8.39 8.42 2.51
CA LEU A 172 7.97 8.17 3.89
C LEU A 172 6.85 7.12 3.89
N LEU A 173 6.78 6.31 4.94
CA LEU A 173 5.72 5.34 5.16
C LEU A 173 5.00 5.70 6.46
N LEU A 174 3.69 5.82 6.40
CA LEU A 174 2.82 6.00 7.55
C LEU A 174 1.86 4.80 7.62
N PRO A 175 2.10 3.83 8.50
CA PRO A 175 1.15 2.76 8.77
C PRO A 175 -0.03 3.29 9.59
N SER A 176 -1.25 2.95 9.18
CA SER A 176 -2.48 3.28 9.92
C SER A 176 -3.54 2.19 9.72
N TYR A 177 -4.74 2.41 10.25
CA TYR A 177 -5.82 1.40 10.30
C TYR A 177 -6.29 0.93 8.92
N ASP A 178 -6.70 -0.33 8.84
CA ASP A 178 -7.43 -0.84 7.68
C ASP A 178 -8.85 -0.23 7.61
N LEU A 179 -9.34 0.09 6.41
CA LEU A 179 -10.65 0.73 6.24
C LEU A 179 -11.82 -0.19 6.63
N ASN A 180 -11.71 -1.50 6.41
CA ASN A 180 -12.73 -2.46 6.85
C ASN A 180 -12.71 -2.67 8.37
N PHE A 181 -11.55 -2.48 9.01
CA PHE A 181 -11.47 -2.43 10.46
C PHE A 181 -12.17 -1.17 11.00
N LEU A 182 -11.91 0.00 10.42
CA LEU A 182 -12.52 1.27 10.85
C LEU A 182 -14.05 1.26 10.72
N SER A 183 -14.59 0.67 9.64
CA SER A 183 -16.04 0.59 9.45
C SER A 183 -16.75 -0.22 10.56
N LYS A 184 -16.04 -1.18 11.16
CA LYS A 184 -16.55 -1.99 12.29
C LYS A 184 -16.23 -1.38 13.65
N ASN A 185 -15.24 -0.51 13.74
CA ASN A 185 -14.73 0.05 15.00
C ASN A 185 -14.61 1.58 14.91
N PRO A 186 -15.74 2.31 14.88
CA PRO A 186 -15.75 3.76 14.66
C PRO A 186 -15.05 4.57 15.76
N SER A 187 -14.83 4.00 16.95
CA SER A 187 -14.09 4.65 18.03
C SER A 187 -12.64 5.00 17.66
N PHE A 188 -12.02 4.27 16.72
CA PHE A 188 -10.66 4.54 16.26
C PHE A 188 -10.59 5.58 15.13
N TYR A 189 -11.74 6.07 14.65
CA TYR A 189 -11.77 7.02 13.54
C TYR A 189 -11.08 8.34 13.89
N THR A 190 -11.20 8.81 15.13
CA THR A 190 -10.52 10.02 15.59
C THR A 190 -8.99 9.89 15.49
N GLU A 191 -8.44 8.77 15.95
CA GLU A 191 -7.00 8.50 15.87
C GLU A 191 -6.52 8.37 14.42
N PHE A 192 -7.32 7.70 13.57
CA PHE A 192 -7.06 7.62 12.13
C PHE A 192 -7.02 8.99 11.43
N MET A 193 -7.92 9.89 11.82
CA MET A 193 -7.96 11.26 11.30
C MET A 193 -6.71 12.06 11.68
N GLU A 194 -6.23 11.87 12.90
CA GLU A 194 -4.98 12.48 13.36
C GLU A 194 -3.78 11.96 12.58
N ASP A 195 -3.73 10.65 12.29
CA ASP A 195 -2.69 10.07 11.44
C ASP A 195 -2.68 10.70 10.05
N ILE A 196 -3.84 10.83 9.39
CA ILE A 196 -3.91 11.47 8.07
C ILE A 196 -3.43 12.92 8.16
N LYS A 197 -3.83 13.68 9.18
CA LYS A 197 -3.40 15.08 9.33
C LYS A 197 -1.88 15.22 9.43
N LYS A 198 -1.16 14.25 10.04
CA LYS A 198 0.31 14.27 10.10
C LYS A 198 0.95 14.32 8.72
N ILE A 199 0.33 13.71 7.70
CA ILE A 199 0.81 13.70 6.32
C ILE A 199 1.04 15.13 5.80
N LYS A 200 0.17 16.08 6.17
CA LYS A 200 0.26 17.47 5.73
C LYS A 200 1.60 18.13 6.06
N GLY A 201 2.25 17.74 7.17
CA GLY A 201 3.55 18.26 7.55
C GLY A 201 4.72 17.78 6.66
N TYR A 202 4.49 16.78 5.81
CA TYR A 202 5.50 16.15 4.96
C TYR A 202 5.29 16.38 3.46
N LEU A 203 4.18 17.02 3.06
CA LEU A 203 3.83 17.31 1.67
C LEU A 203 4.41 18.64 1.20
#